data_AF-A0A926XM34-F1
#
_entry.id   AF-A0A926XM34-F1
#
_cell.length_a   1.000
_cell.length_b   1.000
_cell.length_c   1.000
_cell.angle_alpha   90.00
_cell.angle_beta   90.00
_cell.angle_gamma   90.00
#
_symmetry.space_group_name_H-M   'P 1'
#
loop_
_entity.id
_entity.type
_entity.pdbx_description
1 polymer ?
#
loop_
_entity_poly.entity_id
_entity_poly.type
_entity_poly.pdbx_seq_one_letter_code
_entity_poly.pdbx_strand_id
1 'polypeptide(L)'
;MFSGHAYWAAYDGMPHINAVIEANLPLVFGEIANKQDESIAGETAYCYYDLDGIKENHPPQNDLTYQALLTVLKEQEIGWLAWCWWKDGCDRREMTRDGNFSGLTPYGDDLVNNPIYGLKATAQRATAFGA
;
A
#
# COMPACT_ATOMS: atom_id res chain seq x y z
N MET A 1 -0.63 15.57 -12.11
CA MET A 1 -0.62 14.64 -10.97
C MET A 1 -0.06 13.33 -11.44
N PHE A 2 0.86 12.76 -10.68
CA PHE A 2 1.52 11.48 -10.96
C PHE A 2 0.99 10.42 -10.00
N SER A 3 1.04 9.15 -10.44
CA SER A 3 0.69 7.99 -9.61
C SER A 3 1.90 7.07 -9.46
N GLY A 4 2.26 6.71 -8.24
CA GLY A 4 3.23 5.66 -7.92
C GLY A 4 2.54 4.38 -7.46
N HIS A 5 3.12 3.22 -7.79
CA HIS A 5 2.64 1.91 -7.32
C HIS A 5 3.78 1.26 -6.53
N ALA A 6 3.56 1.02 -5.24
CA ALA A 6 4.64 0.74 -4.28
C ALA A 6 4.94 -0.75 -4.09
N TYR A 7 5.18 -1.45 -5.19
CA TYR A 7 5.66 -2.84 -5.20
C TYR A 7 7.18 -2.83 -5.37
N TRP A 8 7.92 -2.44 -4.32
CA TRP A 8 9.36 -2.23 -4.39
C TRP A 8 10.15 -3.27 -3.57
N ALA A 9 9.78 -4.54 -3.67
CA ALA A 9 10.49 -5.60 -2.98
C ALA A 9 11.95 -5.76 -3.45
N ALA A 10 12.25 -5.46 -4.71
CA ALA A 10 13.58 -5.64 -5.31
C ALA A 10 14.46 -4.37 -5.29
N TYR A 11 13.93 -3.22 -4.87
CA TYR A 11 14.69 -1.96 -4.79
C TYR A 11 14.03 -1.00 -3.81
N ASP A 12 14.79 -0.10 -3.18
CA ASP A 12 14.19 0.91 -2.29
C ASP A 12 13.66 2.11 -3.09
N GLY A 13 12.33 2.26 -3.15
CA GLY A 13 11.67 3.38 -3.82
C GLY A 13 11.48 4.62 -2.95
N MET A 14 11.72 4.53 -1.64
CA MET A 14 11.52 5.65 -0.70
C MET A 14 12.30 6.92 -1.08
N PRO A 15 13.58 6.84 -1.51
CA PRO A 15 14.34 8.04 -1.88
C PRO A 15 13.74 8.82 -3.05
N HIS A 16 12.97 8.18 -3.92
CA HIS A 16 12.36 8.83 -5.09
C HIS A 16 11.16 9.70 -4.74
N ILE A 17 10.53 9.50 -3.56
CA ILE A 17 9.44 10.35 -3.08
C ILE A 17 9.95 11.78 -2.88
N ASN A 18 11.11 11.93 -2.25
CA ASN A 18 11.72 13.24 -1.99
C ASN A 18 12.01 14.01 -3.29
N ALA A 19 12.49 13.33 -4.33
CA ALA A 19 12.75 13.98 -5.62
C ALA A 19 11.47 14.57 -6.24
N VAL A 20 10.32 13.91 -6.07
CA VAL A 20 9.02 14.40 -6.58
C VAL A 20 8.52 15.58 -5.74
N ILE A 21 8.69 15.52 -4.42
CA ILE A 21 8.36 16.62 -3.49
C ILE A 21 9.23 17.86 -3.77
N GLU A 22 10.55 17.69 -3.89
CA GLU A 22 11.51 18.76 -4.19
C GLU A 22 11.25 19.41 -5.55
N ALA A 23 10.74 18.63 -6.51
CA ALA A 23 10.31 19.13 -7.82
C ALA A 23 8.93 19.83 -7.79
N ASN A 24 8.27 19.91 -6.63
CA ASN A 24 6.93 20.47 -6.45
C ASN A 24 5.88 19.82 -7.36
N LEU A 25 5.96 18.50 -7.52
CA LEU A 25 5.05 17.73 -8.36
C LEU A 25 4.00 17.00 -7.51
N PRO A 26 2.71 17.07 -7.87
CA PRO A 26 1.66 16.37 -7.12
C PRO A 26 1.75 14.87 -7.36
N LEU A 27 1.86 14.11 -6.26
CA LEU A 27 1.95 12.65 -6.23
C LEU A 27 0.76 12.05 -5.48
N VAL A 28 0.27 10.92 -5.97
CA VAL A 28 -0.58 9.97 -5.24
C VAL A 28 0.04 8.59 -5.38
N PHE A 29 -0.15 7.71 -4.40
CA PHE A 29 0.12 6.29 -4.58
C PHE A 29 -1.15 5.58 -5.02
N GLY A 30 -1.23 5.23 -6.30
CA GLY A 30 -2.39 4.56 -6.87
C GLY A 30 -2.57 3.13 -6.38
N GLU A 31 -1.48 2.49 -5.95
CA GLU A 31 -1.49 1.14 -5.39
C GLU A 31 -0.43 1.01 -4.29
N ILE A 32 -0.86 0.51 -3.14
CA ILE A 32 -0.02 0.04 -2.04
C ILE A 32 -0.59 -1.30 -1.60
N ALA A 33 0.27 -2.29 -1.36
CA ALA A 33 -0.13 -3.63 -0.94
C ALA A 33 0.83 -4.21 0.10
N ASN A 34 0.36 -5.20 0.84
CA ASN A 34 1.17 -6.01 1.75
C ASN A 34 1.95 -7.13 1.05
N LYS A 35 1.67 -7.43 -0.22
CA LYS A 35 2.38 -8.44 -1.02
C LYS A 35 2.70 -7.92 -2.42
N GLN A 36 3.72 -8.48 -3.06
CA GLN A 36 4.08 -8.18 -4.44
C GLN A 36 4.24 -9.46 -5.26
N ASP A 37 3.85 -9.41 -6.53
CA ASP A 37 4.05 -10.50 -7.49
C ASP A 37 5.49 -10.48 -8.04
N GLU A 38 5.93 -11.62 -8.55
CA GLU A 38 7.22 -11.74 -9.26
C GLU A 38 7.05 -12.54 -10.57
N SER A 39 7.92 -12.29 -11.54
CA SER A 39 8.01 -13.07 -12.78
C SER A 39 9.08 -14.16 -12.63
N ILE A 40 8.66 -15.42 -12.49
CA ILE A 40 9.56 -16.58 -12.38
C ILE A 40 9.44 -17.41 -13.64
N ALA A 41 10.56 -17.54 -14.38
CA ALA A 41 10.62 -18.33 -15.61
C ALA A 41 9.55 -17.96 -16.67
N GLY A 42 9.11 -16.69 -16.70
CA GLY A 42 8.12 -16.19 -17.64
C GLY A 42 6.66 -16.34 -17.19
N GLU A 43 6.43 -16.83 -15.97
CA GLU A 43 5.10 -16.92 -15.35
C GLU A 43 4.98 -15.98 -14.14
N THR A 44 3.77 -15.50 -13.87
CA THR A 44 3.49 -14.68 -12.69
C THR A 44 3.36 -15.56 -11.45
N ALA A 45 4.29 -15.40 -10.52
CA ALA A 45 4.18 -15.88 -9.16
C ALA A 45 3.43 -14.83 -8.31
N TYR A 46 2.13 -15.07 -8.09
CA TYR A 46 1.30 -14.21 -7.25
C TYR A 46 1.73 -14.28 -5.78
N CYS A 47 1.57 -13.17 -5.04
CA CYS A 47 1.90 -13.07 -3.61
C CYS A 47 3.36 -13.41 -3.25
N TYR A 48 4.31 -13.24 -4.17
CA TYR A 48 5.67 -13.75 -3.99
C TYR A 48 6.42 -13.09 -2.82
N TYR A 49 6.47 -11.75 -2.80
CA TYR A 49 7.18 -10.98 -1.78
C TYR A 49 6.27 -10.52 -0.64
N ASP A 50 6.82 -10.49 0.57
CA ASP A 50 6.15 -10.01 1.79
C ASP A 50 6.52 -8.57 2.11
N LEU A 51 5.58 -7.64 1.95
CA LEU A 51 5.75 -6.22 2.26
C LEU A 51 5.13 -5.82 3.60
N ASP A 52 4.63 -6.78 4.39
CA ASP A 52 3.98 -6.56 5.70
C ASP A 52 4.95 -6.62 6.89
N GLY A 53 6.22 -6.95 6.66
CA GLY A 53 7.21 -7.14 7.71
C GLY A 53 7.12 -8.48 8.45
N ILE A 54 6.17 -9.36 8.10
CA ILE A 54 6.02 -10.71 8.70
C ILE A 54 7.10 -11.65 8.17
N LYS A 55 7.55 -11.44 6.92
CA LYS A 55 8.62 -12.22 6.26
C LYS A 55 8.32 -13.74 6.24
N GLU A 56 7.08 -14.11 5.96
CA GLU A 56 6.59 -15.50 5.97
C GLU A 56 7.21 -16.35 4.85
N ASN A 57 7.41 -15.75 3.68
CA ASN A 57 7.91 -16.32 2.45
C ASN A 57 9.19 -15.58 2.02
N HIS A 58 9.08 -14.66 1.07
CA HIS A 58 10.20 -13.92 0.49
C HIS A 58 10.18 -12.50 1.04
N PRO A 59 11.04 -12.16 2.01
CA PRO A 59 11.18 -10.78 2.43
C PRO A 59 11.68 -9.91 1.26
N PRO A 60 11.44 -8.60 1.31
CA PRO A 60 11.99 -7.69 0.32
C PRO A 60 13.52 -7.64 0.49
N GLN A 61 14.23 -7.25 -0.56
CA GLN A 61 15.69 -7.11 -0.58
C GLN A 61 16.19 -5.90 0.24
N ASN A 62 15.25 -5.12 0.76
CA ASN A 62 15.44 -3.94 1.60
C ASN A 62 14.53 -4.05 2.84
N ASP A 63 14.51 -3.02 3.68
CA ASP A 63 13.64 -2.96 4.87
C ASP A 63 12.24 -2.38 4.57
N LEU A 64 11.80 -2.37 3.30
CA LEU A 64 10.50 -1.86 2.93
C LEU A 64 9.39 -2.63 3.63
N THR A 65 8.47 -1.88 4.22
CA THR A 65 7.15 -2.36 4.61
C THR A 65 6.10 -1.36 4.14
N TYR A 66 4.90 -1.81 3.82
CA TYR A 66 3.82 -0.89 3.45
C TYR A 66 3.49 0.06 4.61
N GLN A 67 3.63 -0.39 5.86
CA GLN A 67 3.42 0.43 7.05
C GLN A 67 4.44 1.57 7.17
N ALA A 68 5.72 1.31 6.89
CA ALA A 68 6.74 2.35 6.86
C ALA A 68 6.46 3.38 5.77
N LEU A 69 6.06 2.92 4.57
CA LEU A 69 5.66 3.81 3.48
C LEU A 69 4.45 4.67 3.88
N LEU A 70 3.36 4.07 4.36
CA LEU A 70 2.14 4.79 4.74
C LEU A 70 2.39 5.83 5.83
N THR A 71 3.31 5.57 6.76
CA THR A 71 3.75 6.56 7.75
C THR A 71 4.39 7.78 7.09
N VAL A 72 5.33 7.56 6.16
CA VAL A 72 5.95 8.65 5.40
C VAL A 72 4.93 9.40 4.53
N LEU A 73 4.01 8.69 3.86
CA LEU A 73 2.97 9.35 3.05
C LEU A 73 2.07 10.22 3.92
N LYS A 74 1.75 9.79 5.14
CA LYS A 74 0.98 10.59 6.08
C LYS A 74 1.73 11.85 6.50
N GLU A 75 3.03 11.74 6.80
CA GLU A 75 3.88 12.89 7.18
C GLU A 75 4.02 13.92 6.05
N GLN A 76 4.08 13.45 4.80
CA GLN A 76 4.24 14.30 3.62
C GLN A 76 2.89 14.74 3.00
N GLU A 77 1.76 14.41 3.62
CA GLU A 77 0.41 14.70 3.13
C GLU A 77 0.13 14.16 1.71
N ILE A 78 0.72 13.00 1.38
CA ILE A 78 0.56 12.32 0.09
C ILE A 78 -0.60 11.32 0.18
N GLY A 79 -1.55 11.43 -0.76
CA GLY A 79 -2.67 10.50 -0.86
C GLY A 79 -2.25 9.10 -1.32
N TRP A 80 -3.03 8.10 -0.94
CA TRP A 80 -2.81 6.71 -1.34
C TRP A 80 -4.11 5.92 -1.52
N LEU A 81 -4.02 4.82 -2.26
CA LEU A 81 -5.09 3.86 -2.51
C LEU A 81 -4.56 2.44 -2.25
N ALA A 82 -5.25 1.68 -1.42
CA ALA A 82 -4.90 0.30 -1.13
C ALA A 82 -5.32 -0.65 -2.26
N TRP A 83 -4.45 -1.60 -2.56
CA TRP A 83 -4.76 -2.73 -3.44
C TRP A 83 -4.93 -4.01 -2.61
N CYS A 84 -6.12 -4.61 -2.54
CA CYS A 84 -7.40 -4.14 -3.09
C CYS A 84 -8.57 -4.56 -2.18
N TRP A 85 -9.80 -4.13 -2.47
CA TRP A 85 -10.95 -4.43 -1.62
C TRP A 85 -11.24 -5.93 -1.48
N TRP A 86 -11.34 -6.65 -2.61
CA TRP A 86 -11.69 -8.07 -2.69
C TRP A 86 -11.48 -8.61 -4.13
N LYS A 87 -11.28 -9.93 -4.28
CA LYS A 87 -11.03 -10.67 -5.54
C LYS A 87 -9.77 -10.26 -6.29
N ASP A 88 -8.64 -10.42 -5.62
CA ASP A 88 -7.33 -10.29 -6.25
C ASP A 88 -6.80 -11.65 -6.74
N GLY A 89 -5.82 -11.63 -7.66
CA GLY A 89 -5.03 -12.83 -7.99
C GLY A 89 -4.18 -13.33 -6.80
N CYS A 90 -3.98 -12.48 -5.79
CA CYS A 90 -3.38 -12.77 -4.51
C CYS A 90 -4.36 -12.49 -3.37
N ASP A 91 -5.04 -13.52 -2.85
CA ASP A 91 -6.03 -13.40 -1.76
C ASP A 91 -5.46 -12.68 -0.50
N ARG A 92 -4.15 -12.81 -0.25
CA ARG A 92 -3.46 -12.12 0.85
C ARG A 92 -3.40 -10.60 0.71
N ARG A 93 -3.62 -10.04 -0.49
CA ARG A 93 -3.73 -8.59 -0.74
C ARG A 93 -5.15 -8.04 -0.56
N GLU A 94 -6.13 -8.91 -0.32
CA GLU A 94 -7.50 -8.46 -0.16
C GLU A 94 -7.70 -7.80 1.21
N MET A 95 -8.32 -6.63 1.23
CA MET A 95 -8.71 -5.95 2.46
C MET A 95 -9.83 -6.71 3.16
N THR A 96 -10.69 -7.41 2.42
CA THR A 96 -11.81 -8.20 2.96
C THR A 96 -11.84 -9.59 2.36
N ARG A 97 -12.25 -10.59 3.13
CA ARG A 97 -12.31 -11.99 2.68
C ARG A 97 -13.47 -12.27 1.71
N ASP A 98 -14.51 -11.45 1.77
CA ASP A 98 -15.81 -11.72 1.15
C ASP A 98 -16.45 -10.47 0.53
N GLY A 99 -15.71 -9.37 0.42
CA GLY A 99 -16.21 -8.09 -0.04
C GLY A 99 -16.99 -7.30 1.00
N ASN A 100 -17.13 -7.79 2.24
CA ASN A 100 -17.85 -7.12 3.32
C ASN A 100 -16.91 -6.49 4.34
N PHE A 101 -17.28 -5.31 4.84
CA PHE A 101 -16.50 -4.60 5.87
C PHE A 101 -16.36 -5.39 7.18
N SER A 102 -17.32 -6.24 7.54
CA SER A 102 -17.18 -7.12 8.72
C SER A 102 -16.14 -8.21 8.54
N GLY A 103 -15.73 -8.48 7.29
CA GLY A 103 -14.78 -9.51 6.90
C GLY A 103 -13.36 -8.99 6.66
N LEU A 104 -12.96 -7.87 7.28
CA LEU A 104 -11.61 -7.32 7.12
C LEU A 104 -10.54 -8.38 7.42
N THR A 105 -9.56 -8.49 6.54
CA THR A 105 -8.33 -9.26 6.77
C THR A 105 -7.41 -8.49 7.71
N PRO A 106 -6.31 -9.09 8.23
CA PRO A 106 -5.32 -8.33 9.00
C PRO A 106 -4.77 -7.12 8.23
N TYR A 107 -4.57 -7.26 6.92
CA TYR A 107 -4.15 -6.16 6.05
C TYR A 107 -5.23 -5.07 5.95
N GLY A 108 -6.48 -5.44 5.67
CA GLY A 108 -7.57 -4.46 5.62
C GLY A 108 -7.84 -3.78 6.97
N ASP A 109 -7.74 -4.53 8.07
CA ASP A 109 -7.94 -4.01 9.42
C ASP A 109 -6.89 -2.95 9.78
N ASP A 110 -5.62 -3.21 9.46
CA ASP A 110 -4.55 -2.24 9.66
C ASP A 110 -4.79 -0.96 8.83
N LEU A 111 -5.05 -1.08 7.53
CA LEU A 111 -5.33 0.08 6.67
C LEU A 111 -6.54 0.91 7.12
N VAL A 112 -7.55 0.29 7.73
CA VAL A 112 -8.76 0.99 8.19
C VAL A 112 -8.55 1.59 9.57
N ASN A 113 -7.98 0.83 10.51
CA ASN A 113 -8.03 1.13 11.95
C ASN A 113 -6.68 1.57 12.54
N ASN A 114 -5.57 1.53 11.80
CA ASN A 114 -4.29 1.99 12.32
C ASN A 114 -4.37 3.48 12.72
N PRO A 115 -3.94 3.85 13.95
CA PRO A 115 -4.11 5.20 14.46
C PRO A 115 -3.20 6.25 13.81
N ILE A 116 -2.16 5.85 13.08
CA ILE A 116 -1.16 6.75 12.50
C ILE A 116 -1.57 7.14 11.08
N TYR A 117 -1.79 6.16 10.22
CA TYR A 117 -2.06 6.37 8.79
C TYR A 117 -3.41 5.81 8.33
N GLY A 118 -4.13 5.09 9.19
CA GLY A 118 -5.35 4.40 8.80
C GLY A 118 -6.47 5.34 8.37
N LEU A 119 -7.39 4.83 7.56
CA LEU A 119 -8.47 5.63 6.95
C LEU A 119 -9.36 6.29 7.99
N LYS A 120 -9.73 5.59 9.09
CA LYS A 120 -10.56 6.19 10.14
C LYS A 120 -9.87 7.33 10.88
N ALA A 121 -8.54 7.27 10.99
CA ALA A 121 -7.76 8.26 11.70
C ALA A 121 -7.44 9.48 10.83
N THR A 122 -7.27 9.29 9.52
CA THR A 122 -6.64 10.31 8.66
C THR A 122 -7.48 10.74 7.46
N ALA A 123 -8.41 9.92 6.99
CA ALA A 123 -9.17 10.24 5.78
C ALA A 123 -10.19 11.34 6.06
N GLN A 124 -10.19 12.37 5.22
CA GLN A 124 -11.16 13.45 5.26
C GLN A 124 -12.02 13.41 4.01
N ARG A 125 -13.34 13.55 4.19
CA ARG A 125 -14.26 13.67 3.07
C ARG A 125 -13.97 14.97 2.32
N ALA A 126 -13.90 14.89 0.99
CA ALA A 126 -13.69 16.08 0.17
C ALA A 126 -14.80 17.11 0.41
N THR A 127 -14.41 18.38 0.53
CA THR A 127 -15.32 19.50 0.86
C THR A 127 -16.43 19.72 -0.16
N ALA A 128 -16.24 19.25 -1.39
CA ALA A 128 -17.27 19.24 -2.43
C ALA A 128 -18.55 18.48 -2.02
N PHE A 129 -18.47 17.60 -1.02
CA PHE A 129 -19.61 16.81 -0.53
C PHE A 129 -20.20 17.32 0.80
N GLY A 130 -19.84 18.54 1.22
CA GLY A 130 -20.26 19.11 2.50
C GLY A 130 -19.54 18.50 3.71
N ALA A 131 -19.52 19.25 4.81
CA ALA A 131 -19.09 18.76 6.12
C ALA A 131 -20.21 17.96 6.79
#